data_AF-A0A416MKH4-F1
#
_entry.id   AF-A0A416MKH4-F1
#
_cell.length_a   1.000
_cell.length_b   1.000
_cell.length_c   1.000
_cell.angle_alpha   90.00
_cell.angle_beta   90.00
_cell.angle_gamma   90.00
#
_symmetry.space_group_name_H-M   'P 1'
#
loop_
_entity.id
_entity.type
_entity.pdbx_description
1 polymer ?
#
loop_
_entity_poly.entity_id
_entity_poly.type
_entity_poly.pdbx_seq_one_letter_code
_entity_poly.pdbx_strand_id
1 'polypeptide(L)'
;MIEFPAATAVHRRLPKEAFYKHLPLTKILKEKFVSDVDRIMVENSFTKENLNLASDAEIKEIMLLSISLKNQEFDGKVIEAIARQNPHKLVFLLSFENQQQLAVYRNKLYRTVWMDHDEIALKLQGYSLDEIWDSFIEQIALYEERAEKTADLSIEERLEIQDQILKLEKQIDKTENAMWKEQQPKKKFELHTRLREYQKKLEDLKHGKS
;
A
#
# COMPACT_ATOMS: atom_id res chain seq x y z
N MET A 1 -14.80 9.07 1.00
CA MET A 1 -15.13 8.96 -0.43
C MET A 1 -13.99 9.49 -1.32
N ILE A 2 -13.78 8.88 -2.50
CA ILE A 2 -12.79 9.30 -3.50
C ILE A 2 -13.49 10.16 -4.55
N GLU A 3 -13.14 11.44 -4.61
CA GLU A 3 -13.72 12.39 -5.57
C GLU A 3 -12.60 13.07 -6.35
N PHE A 4 -12.57 12.82 -7.65
CA PHE A 4 -11.59 13.43 -8.57
C PHE A 4 -12.29 14.28 -9.62
N PRO A 5 -11.58 15.23 -10.26
CA PRO A 5 -12.15 16.01 -11.35
C PRO A 5 -12.71 15.10 -12.45
N ALA A 6 -13.88 15.44 -12.97
CA ALA A 6 -14.57 14.65 -14.00
C ALA A 6 -13.71 14.40 -15.25
N ALA A 7 -12.79 15.32 -15.58
CA ALA A 7 -11.84 15.18 -16.69
C ALA A 7 -10.87 13.98 -16.55
N THR A 8 -10.71 13.45 -15.34
CA THR A 8 -9.86 12.28 -15.07
C THR A 8 -10.61 10.95 -15.22
N ALA A 9 -11.95 10.98 -15.29
CA ALA A 9 -12.77 9.77 -15.29
C ALA A 9 -12.65 9.01 -16.63
N VAL A 10 -12.47 7.69 -16.55
CA VAL A 10 -12.30 6.80 -17.70
C VAL A 10 -13.35 5.69 -17.72
N HIS A 11 -13.60 5.06 -16.57
CA HIS A 11 -14.54 3.94 -16.39
C HIS A 11 -14.44 2.84 -17.46
N ARG A 12 -13.22 2.45 -17.84
CA ARG A 12 -12.96 1.45 -18.89
C ARG A 12 -12.70 0.08 -18.28
N ARG A 13 -13.47 -0.93 -18.69
CA ARG A 13 -13.24 -2.32 -18.29
C ARG A 13 -11.99 -2.89 -18.94
N LEU A 14 -11.15 -3.57 -18.15
CA LEU A 14 -10.00 -4.32 -18.64
C LEU A 14 -10.32 -5.83 -18.61
N PRO A 15 -10.10 -6.57 -19.72
CA PRO A 15 -10.28 -8.02 -19.74
C PRO A 15 -9.28 -8.70 -18.79
N LYS A 16 -9.75 -9.63 -17.94
CA LYS A 16 -8.88 -10.39 -17.02
C LYS A 16 -7.85 -11.21 -17.80
N GLU A 17 -8.25 -11.67 -18.98
CA GLU A 17 -7.46 -12.39 -19.98
C GLU A 17 -6.16 -11.67 -20.32
N ALA A 18 -6.19 -10.34 -20.40
CA ALA A 18 -5.01 -9.53 -20.74
C ALA A 18 -3.93 -9.64 -19.66
N PHE A 19 -4.31 -9.80 -18.39
CA PHE A 19 -3.36 -9.87 -17.29
C PHE A 19 -2.70 -11.25 -17.22
N TYR A 20 -3.47 -12.33 -17.09
CA TYR A 20 -2.87 -13.66 -16.90
C TYR A 20 -2.21 -14.27 -18.15
N LYS A 21 -2.37 -13.66 -19.33
CA LYS A 21 -1.64 -14.08 -20.55
C LYS A 21 -0.27 -13.42 -20.66
N HIS A 22 -0.11 -12.22 -20.14
CA HIS A 22 1.10 -11.39 -20.33
C HIS A 22 1.90 -11.15 -19.04
N LEU A 23 1.31 -11.41 -17.87
CA LEU A 23 2.02 -11.34 -16.60
C LEU A 23 2.84 -12.60 -16.35
N PRO A 24 4.07 -12.47 -15.81
CA PRO A 24 4.93 -13.60 -15.45
C PRO A 24 4.46 -14.26 -14.14
N LEU A 25 3.26 -14.86 -14.15
CA LEU A 25 2.67 -15.52 -12.99
C LEU A 25 2.90 -17.03 -13.03
N THR A 26 3.08 -17.64 -11.86
CA THR A 26 3.05 -19.09 -11.73
C THR A 26 1.64 -19.61 -12.03
N LYS A 27 1.51 -20.90 -12.37
CA LYS A 27 0.21 -21.53 -12.63
C LYS A 27 -0.78 -21.33 -11.47
N ILE A 28 -0.30 -21.50 -10.23
CA ILE A 28 -1.10 -21.33 -9.01
C ILE A 28 -1.59 -19.87 -8.85
N LEU A 29 -0.70 -18.89 -9.04
CA LEU A 29 -1.08 -17.47 -8.94
C LEU A 29 -2.07 -17.06 -10.04
N LYS A 30 -1.92 -17.64 -11.24
CA LYS A 30 -2.86 -17.44 -12.34
C LYS A 30 -4.24 -18.02 -12.06
N GLU A 31 -4.30 -19.25 -11.53
CA GLU A 31 -5.57 -19.88 -11.14
C GLU A 31 -6.26 -19.07 -10.04
N LYS A 32 -5.51 -18.66 -9.01
CA LYS A 32 -6.01 -17.77 -7.95
C LYS A 32 -6.51 -16.43 -8.49
N PHE A 33 -5.76 -15.80 -9.39
CA PHE A 33 -6.21 -14.54 -9.99
C PHE A 33 -7.55 -14.70 -10.71
N VAL A 34 -7.73 -15.79 -11.46
CA VAL A 34 -8.98 -16.05 -12.19
C VAL A 34 -10.14 -16.34 -11.24
N SER A 35 -9.89 -17.06 -10.14
CA SER A 35 -10.91 -17.35 -9.12
C SER A 35 -11.26 -16.12 -8.28
N ASP A 36 -10.28 -15.34 -7.90
CA ASP A 36 -10.42 -14.33 -6.84
C ASP A 36 -10.76 -12.94 -7.42
N VAL A 37 -10.45 -12.67 -8.69
CA VAL A 37 -10.81 -11.39 -9.33
C VAL A 37 -12.09 -11.52 -10.11
N ASP A 38 -13.08 -10.69 -9.80
CA ASP A 38 -14.30 -10.58 -10.57
C ASP A 38 -14.13 -9.64 -11.76
N ARG A 39 -13.72 -8.40 -11.49
CA ARG A 39 -13.68 -7.31 -12.48
C ARG A 39 -12.47 -6.40 -12.24
N ILE A 40 -11.93 -5.85 -13.33
CA ILE A 40 -10.90 -4.82 -13.31
C ILE A 40 -11.39 -3.65 -14.17
N MET A 41 -11.34 -2.45 -13.62
CA MET A 41 -11.66 -1.21 -14.33
C MET A 41 -10.52 -0.21 -14.18
N VAL A 42 -10.31 0.62 -15.21
CA VAL A 42 -9.62 1.89 -15.06
C VAL A 42 -10.67 2.91 -14.68
N GLU A 43 -10.64 3.38 -13.44
CA GLU A 43 -11.59 4.39 -12.96
C GLU A 43 -11.15 5.77 -13.41
N ASN A 44 -9.88 6.10 -13.19
CA ASN A 44 -9.30 7.40 -13.52
C ASN A 44 -7.94 7.25 -14.19
N SER A 45 -7.63 8.20 -15.07
CA SER A 45 -6.30 8.47 -15.59
C SER A 45 -5.96 9.93 -15.28
N PHE A 46 -4.76 10.18 -14.77
CA PHE A 46 -4.24 11.49 -14.43
C PHE A 46 -3.09 11.81 -15.37
N THR A 47 -3.28 12.82 -16.22
CA THR A 47 -2.26 13.33 -17.13
C THR A 47 -2.06 14.82 -16.91
N LYS A 48 -1.01 15.39 -17.48
CA LYS A 48 -0.77 16.83 -17.43
C LYS A 48 -1.96 17.60 -18.00
N GLU A 49 -2.51 17.11 -19.11
CA GLU A 49 -3.56 17.76 -19.89
C GLU A 49 -4.91 17.76 -19.16
N ASN A 50 -5.35 16.61 -18.63
CA ASN A 50 -6.68 16.53 -18.02
C ASN A 50 -6.75 17.19 -16.62
N LEU A 51 -5.61 17.40 -15.98
CA LEU A 51 -5.46 18.15 -14.74
C LEU A 51 -5.04 19.61 -14.95
N ASN A 52 -4.79 20.03 -16.20
CA ASN A 52 -4.27 21.36 -16.54
C ASN A 52 -3.01 21.76 -15.74
N LEU A 53 -2.08 20.82 -15.56
CA LEU A 53 -0.85 21.08 -14.80
C LEU A 53 0.14 21.90 -15.65
N ALA A 54 0.76 22.90 -15.02
CA ALA A 54 1.71 23.78 -15.71
C ALA A 54 3.08 23.12 -15.92
N SER A 55 3.54 22.36 -14.92
CA SER A 55 4.87 21.78 -14.88
C SER A 55 4.96 20.47 -15.66
N ASP A 56 6.07 20.27 -16.35
CA ASP A 56 6.44 18.94 -16.82
C ASP A 56 6.92 18.08 -15.64
N ALA A 57 6.67 16.78 -15.75
CA ALA A 57 7.01 15.77 -14.76
C ALA A 57 7.73 14.59 -15.43
N GLU A 58 8.49 13.83 -14.66
CA GLU A 58 9.06 12.55 -15.10
C GLU A 58 7.92 11.57 -15.37
N ILE A 59 6.96 11.51 -14.44
CA ILE A 59 5.74 10.73 -14.59
C ILE A 59 4.85 11.34 -15.68
N LYS A 60 4.45 10.50 -16.64
CA LYS A 60 3.56 10.91 -17.75
C LYS A 60 2.09 10.62 -17.47
N GLU A 61 1.82 9.60 -16.68
CA GLU A 61 0.46 9.19 -16.36
C GLU A 61 0.43 8.39 -15.06
N ILE A 62 -0.58 8.69 -14.24
CA ILE A 62 -0.97 7.87 -13.08
C ILE A 62 -2.37 7.32 -13.38
N MET A 63 -2.64 6.06 -13.08
CA MET A 63 -3.97 5.47 -13.22
C MET A 63 -4.48 4.92 -11.89
N LEU A 64 -5.78 5.11 -11.64
CA LEU A 64 -6.50 4.39 -10.60
C LEU A 64 -7.21 3.18 -11.21
N LEU A 65 -6.80 1.99 -10.80
CA LEU A 65 -7.43 0.73 -11.19
C LEU A 65 -8.30 0.22 -10.05
N SER A 66 -9.60 0.06 -10.27
CA SER A 66 -10.45 -0.69 -9.36
C SER A 66 -10.41 -2.17 -9.68
N ILE A 67 -10.32 -2.99 -8.65
CA ILE A 67 -10.32 -4.46 -8.75
C ILE A 67 -11.37 -4.98 -7.79
N SER A 68 -12.48 -5.49 -8.35
CA SER A 68 -13.50 -6.17 -7.58
C SER A 68 -13.06 -7.61 -7.32
N LEU A 69 -13.00 -7.99 -6.05
CA LEU A 69 -12.54 -9.28 -5.56
C LEU A 69 -13.73 -10.13 -5.10
N LYS A 70 -13.57 -11.45 -5.22
CA LYS A 70 -14.49 -12.47 -4.71
C LYS A 70 -14.06 -13.06 -3.37
N ASN A 71 -12.84 -12.75 -2.94
CA ASN A 71 -12.27 -13.16 -1.67
C ASN A 71 -11.43 -12.00 -1.12
N GLN A 72 -11.61 -11.68 0.15
CA GLN A 72 -10.83 -10.66 0.85
C GLN A 72 -9.36 -11.07 1.01
N GLU A 73 -9.09 -12.37 1.16
CA GLU A 73 -7.74 -12.94 1.23
C GLU A 73 -7.09 -13.04 -0.16
N PHE A 74 -6.72 -11.89 -0.71
CA PHE A 74 -6.12 -11.78 -2.04
C PHE A 74 -4.58 -11.77 -2.01
N ASP A 75 -3.96 -12.61 -2.84
CA ASP A 75 -2.50 -12.67 -2.97
C ASP A 75 -1.93 -11.44 -3.68
N GLY A 76 -1.20 -10.61 -2.94
CA GLY A 76 -0.63 -9.36 -3.44
C GLY A 76 0.39 -9.48 -4.54
N LYS A 77 0.97 -10.66 -4.76
CA LYS A 77 1.91 -10.88 -5.86
C LYS A 77 1.30 -10.57 -7.22
N VAL A 78 -0.01 -10.71 -7.36
CA VAL A 78 -0.67 -10.35 -8.62
C VAL A 78 -0.75 -8.84 -8.80
N ILE A 79 -1.06 -8.07 -7.73
CA ILE A 79 -1.02 -6.60 -7.80
C ILE A 79 0.41 -6.12 -8.12
N GLU A 80 1.41 -6.71 -7.47
CA GLU A 80 2.83 -6.42 -7.75
C GLU A 80 3.19 -6.71 -9.21
N ALA A 81 2.76 -7.85 -9.75
CA ALA A 81 3.01 -8.20 -11.14
C ALA A 81 2.34 -7.20 -12.10
N ILE A 82 1.10 -6.79 -11.83
CA ILE A 82 0.39 -5.77 -12.62
C ILE A 82 1.16 -4.45 -12.59
N ALA A 83 1.56 -3.99 -11.40
CA ALA A 83 2.27 -2.74 -11.22
C ALA A 83 3.64 -2.73 -11.93
N ARG A 84 4.42 -3.81 -11.80
CA ARG A 84 5.75 -3.92 -12.39
C ARG A 84 5.75 -3.98 -13.92
N GLN A 85 4.71 -4.57 -14.51
CA GLN A 85 4.60 -4.73 -15.96
C GLN A 85 3.93 -3.52 -16.64
N ASN A 86 3.34 -2.62 -15.87
CA ASN A 86 2.72 -1.42 -16.42
C ASN A 86 3.75 -0.28 -16.51
N PRO A 87 3.92 0.38 -17.67
CA PRO A 87 4.85 1.51 -17.79
C PRO A 87 4.37 2.74 -17.01
N HIS A 88 3.09 2.84 -16.70
CA HIS A 88 2.49 3.95 -15.97
C HIS A 88 2.44 3.67 -14.47
N LYS A 89 2.32 4.73 -13.66
CA LYS A 89 2.16 4.59 -12.21
C LYS A 89 0.74 4.16 -11.89
N LEU A 90 0.59 3.16 -11.01
CA LEU A 90 -0.71 2.59 -10.68
C LEU A 90 -1.02 2.73 -9.19
N VAL A 91 -2.22 3.27 -8.92
CA VAL A 91 -2.91 3.11 -7.64
C VAL A 91 -4.01 2.08 -7.83
N PHE A 92 -4.19 1.21 -6.84
CA PHE A 92 -5.21 0.17 -6.87
C PHE A 92 -6.26 0.44 -5.80
N LEU A 93 -7.52 0.34 -6.20
CA LEU A 93 -8.68 0.30 -5.31
C LEU A 93 -9.21 -1.13 -5.30
N LEU A 94 -8.85 -1.90 -4.28
CA LEU A 94 -9.35 -3.25 -4.10
C LEU A 94 -10.71 -3.17 -3.41
N SER A 95 -11.71 -3.88 -3.92
CA SER A 95 -13.07 -3.88 -3.35
C SER A 95 -13.54 -5.31 -3.14
N PHE A 96 -14.03 -5.61 -1.93
CA PHE A 96 -14.63 -6.88 -1.58
C PHE A 96 -15.89 -6.59 -0.75
N GLU A 97 -17.06 -6.97 -1.25
CA GLU A 97 -18.35 -6.61 -0.65
C GLU A 97 -18.47 -5.09 -0.41
N ASN A 98 -18.74 -4.65 0.83
CA ASN A 98 -18.82 -3.23 1.21
C ASN A 98 -17.46 -2.63 1.65
N GLN A 99 -16.40 -3.43 1.60
CA GLN A 99 -15.08 -3.06 2.11
C GLN A 99 -14.15 -2.72 0.95
N GLN A 100 -13.29 -1.73 1.18
CA GLN A 100 -12.30 -1.29 0.21
C GLN A 100 -10.92 -1.13 0.85
N GLN A 101 -9.90 -1.24 0.02
CA GLN A 101 -8.50 -1.11 0.42
C GLN A 101 -7.72 -0.44 -0.72
N LEU A 102 -6.93 0.59 -0.39
CA LEU A 102 -6.00 1.19 -1.35
C LEU A 102 -4.69 0.42 -1.33
N ALA A 103 -4.06 0.31 -2.50
CA ALA A 103 -2.72 -0.25 -2.62
C ALA A 103 -1.87 0.50 -3.64
N VAL A 104 -0.57 0.56 -3.39
CA VAL A 104 0.42 1.18 -4.27
C VAL A 104 1.70 0.37 -4.25
N TYR A 105 2.39 0.29 -5.39
CA TYR A 105 3.67 -0.39 -5.50
C TYR A 105 4.83 0.61 -5.57
N ARG A 106 5.73 0.55 -4.58
CA ARG A 106 6.98 1.32 -4.51
C ARG A 106 8.06 0.42 -3.90
N ASN A 107 8.85 -0.25 -4.74
CA ASN A 107 9.79 -1.34 -4.38
C ASN A 107 9.13 -2.62 -3.82
N LYS A 108 8.04 -2.46 -3.08
CA LYS A 108 7.13 -3.50 -2.58
C LYS A 108 5.69 -2.98 -2.61
N LEU A 109 4.73 -3.86 -2.31
CA LEU A 109 3.32 -3.48 -2.21
C LEU A 109 3.01 -2.90 -0.82
N TYR A 110 2.49 -1.68 -0.80
CA TYR A 110 1.89 -1.05 0.37
C TYR A 110 0.36 -1.10 0.26
N ARG A 111 -0.31 -1.23 1.40
CA ARG A 111 -1.76 -1.34 1.50
C ARG A 111 -2.26 -0.62 2.74
N THR A 112 -3.41 0.02 2.62
CA THR A 112 -4.18 0.46 3.81
C THR A 112 -4.80 -0.75 4.50
N VAL A 113 -5.42 -0.54 5.66
CA VAL A 113 -6.39 -1.51 6.19
C VAL A 113 -7.61 -1.62 5.25
N TRP A 114 -8.37 -2.71 5.39
CA TRP A 114 -9.72 -2.76 4.85
C TRP A 114 -10.62 -1.84 5.67
N MET A 115 -11.42 -1.03 4.98
CA MET A 115 -12.33 -0.06 5.58
C MET A 115 -13.63 -0.02 4.79
N ASP A 116 -14.69 0.53 5.38
CA ASP A 116 -15.95 0.68 4.66
C ASP A 116 -15.80 1.64 3.47
N HIS A 117 -16.60 1.41 2.42
CA HIS A 117 -16.53 2.21 1.19
C HIS A 117 -16.72 3.73 1.40
N ASP A 118 -17.39 4.13 2.48
CA ASP A 118 -17.61 5.53 2.83
C ASP A 118 -16.37 6.17 3.47
N GLU A 119 -15.57 5.37 4.18
CA GLU A 119 -14.39 5.80 4.94
C GLU A 119 -13.16 5.98 4.05
N ILE A 120 -13.09 5.23 2.94
CA ILE A 120 -11.95 5.31 2.03
C ILE A 120 -11.82 6.70 1.41
N ALA A 121 -10.64 7.28 1.48
CA ALA A 121 -10.36 8.60 0.94
C ALA A 121 -9.01 8.61 0.23
N LEU A 122 -8.99 9.24 -0.93
CA LEU A 122 -7.78 9.52 -1.68
C LEU A 122 -7.96 10.89 -2.32
N LYS A 123 -7.08 11.82 -1.99
CA LYS A 123 -7.16 13.22 -2.42
C LYS A 123 -6.06 13.52 -3.43
N LEU A 124 -6.41 14.27 -4.45
CA LEU A 124 -5.44 14.79 -5.42
C LEU A 124 -4.79 16.04 -4.82
N GLN A 125 -3.49 15.99 -4.55
CA GLN A 125 -2.71 17.10 -3.99
C GLN A 125 -1.37 17.21 -4.71
N GLY A 126 -1.00 18.43 -5.09
CA GLY A 126 0.24 18.69 -5.83
C GLY A 126 -0.02 19.49 -7.11
N TYR A 127 1.04 20.11 -7.63
CA TYR A 127 1.02 20.95 -8.84
C TYR A 127 1.74 20.31 -10.04
N SER A 128 2.29 19.11 -9.85
CA SER A 128 2.88 18.27 -10.88
C SER A 128 2.45 16.81 -10.69
N LEU A 129 2.60 15.96 -11.72
CA LEU A 129 2.31 14.52 -11.57
C LEU A 129 3.26 13.84 -10.58
N ASP A 130 4.50 14.32 -10.47
CA ASP A 130 5.47 13.78 -9.50
C ASP A 130 5.01 14.07 -8.06
N GLU A 131 4.57 15.30 -7.77
CA GLU A 131 4.00 15.66 -6.46
C GLU A 131 2.70 14.91 -6.14
N ILE A 132 1.83 14.73 -7.13
CA ILE A 132 0.57 13.98 -6.96
C ILE A 132 0.86 12.51 -6.66
N TRP A 133 1.82 11.92 -7.36
CA TRP A 133 2.23 10.54 -7.11
C TRP A 133 2.80 10.35 -5.71
N ASP A 134 3.66 11.26 -5.29
CA ASP A 134 4.23 11.28 -3.95
C ASP A 134 3.14 11.45 -2.87
N SER A 135 2.16 12.33 -3.09
CA SER A 135 0.98 12.46 -2.22
C SER A 135 0.16 11.18 -2.13
N PHE A 136 -0.04 10.46 -3.24
CA PHE A 136 -0.73 9.16 -3.21
C PHE A 136 0.07 8.11 -2.44
N ILE A 137 1.40 8.07 -2.59
CA ILE A 137 2.25 7.19 -1.79
C ILE A 137 2.08 7.50 -0.31
N GLU A 138 2.12 8.76 0.10
CA GLU A 138 1.93 9.15 1.50
C GLU A 138 0.56 8.72 2.03
N GLN A 139 -0.51 9.02 1.31
CA GLN A 139 -1.88 8.70 1.74
C GLN A 139 -2.13 7.19 1.88
N ILE A 140 -1.41 6.35 1.14
CA ILE A 140 -1.63 4.89 1.12
C ILE A 140 -0.62 4.16 2.00
N ALA A 141 0.66 4.42 1.81
CA ALA A 141 1.74 3.71 2.50
C ALA A 141 2.03 4.27 3.89
N LEU A 142 1.68 5.55 4.13
CA LEU A 142 1.82 6.24 5.42
C LEU A 142 0.43 6.62 6.00
N TYR A 143 -0.63 5.90 5.60
CA TYR A 143 -2.01 6.10 6.08
C TYR A 143 -2.09 6.11 7.62
N GLU A 144 -1.35 5.21 8.26
CA GLU A 144 -1.18 5.12 9.71
C GLU A 144 0.30 5.26 10.06
N GLU A 145 0.91 6.37 9.63
CA GLU A 145 2.29 6.70 9.97
C GLU A 145 2.49 6.65 11.48
N ARG A 146 3.38 5.78 11.93
CA ARG A 146 3.63 5.50 13.35
C ARG A 146 4.71 6.42 13.93
N ALA A 147 5.57 6.95 13.08
CA ALA A 147 6.60 7.92 13.45
C ALA A 147 6.05 9.35 13.43
N GLU A 148 6.60 10.21 14.28
CA GLU A 148 6.35 11.64 14.21
C GLU A 148 6.86 12.21 12.88
N LYS A 149 6.05 13.04 12.22
CA LYS A 149 6.47 13.71 10.99
C LYS A 149 7.54 14.75 11.32
N THR A 150 8.78 14.46 10.96
CA THR A 150 9.87 15.43 10.90
C THR A 150 9.94 16.03 9.50
N ALA A 151 10.02 17.36 9.42
CA ALA A 151 10.00 18.10 8.16
C ALA A 151 11.20 17.81 7.23
N ASP A 152 12.26 17.21 7.78
CA ASP A 152 13.53 17.02 7.08
C ASP A 152 13.64 15.64 6.37
N LEU A 153 12.68 14.73 6.59
CA LEU A 153 12.75 13.38 6.01
C LEU A 153 12.06 13.31 4.64
N SER A 154 12.74 12.67 3.70
CA SER A 154 12.16 12.28 2.42
C SER A 154 11.10 11.19 2.58
N ILE A 155 10.25 11.02 1.55
CA ILE A 155 9.24 9.95 1.52
C ILE A 155 9.90 8.57 1.65
N GLU A 156 11.04 8.33 1.01
CA GLU A 156 11.75 7.04 1.08
C GLU A 156 12.23 6.74 2.51
N GLU A 157 12.77 7.75 3.21
CA GLU A 157 13.20 7.59 4.61
C GLU A 157 12.00 7.32 5.53
N ARG A 158 10.89 8.04 5.34
CA ARG A 158 9.65 7.81 6.11
C ARG A 158 9.08 6.42 5.88
N LEU A 159 9.09 5.94 4.64
CA LEU A 159 8.67 4.57 4.30
C LEU A 159 9.56 3.51 4.97
N GLU A 160 10.88 3.70 4.97
CA GLU A 160 11.81 2.77 5.61
C GLU A 160 11.63 2.77 7.14
N ILE A 161 11.47 3.93 7.77
CA ILE A 161 11.19 4.03 9.22
C ILE A 161 9.87 3.34 9.56
N GLN A 162 8.80 3.60 8.80
CA GLN A 162 7.50 2.94 8.98
C GLN A 162 7.64 1.42 8.87
N ASP A 163 8.42 0.93 7.91
CA ASP A 163 8.67 -0.49 7.73
C ASP A 163 9.43 -1.12 8.90
N GLN A 164 10.41 -0.41 9.45
CA GLN A 164 11.16 -0.85 10.62
C GLN A 164 10.26 -0.90 11.85
N ILE A 165 9.40 0.11 12.04
CA ILE A 165 8.40 0.13 13.11
C ILE A 165 7.47 -1.07 13.00
N LEU A 166 6.84 -1.30 11.84
CA LEU A 166 5.91 -2.43 11.65
C LEU A 166 6.59 -3.79 11.86
N LYS A 167 7.86 -3.93 11.47
CA LYS A 167 8.66 -5.14 11.73
C LYS A 167 8.90 -5.32 13.23
N LEU A 168 9.24 -4.26 13.97
CA LEU A 168 9.48 -4.30 15.41
C LEU A 168 8.20 -4.59 16.19
N GLU A 169 7.08 -3.95 15.85
CA GLU A 169 5.76 -4.22 16.46
C GLU A 169 5.41 -5.72 16.35
N LYS A 170 5.60 -6.31 15.16
CA LYS A 170 5.40 -7.75 14.96
C LYS A 170 6.38 -8.63 15.77
N GLN A 171 7.61 -8.17 15.98
CA GLN A 171 8.58 -8.89 16.81
C GLN A 171 8.23 -8.81 18.30
N ILE A 172 7.75 -7.66 18.75
CA ILE A 172 7.22 -7.42 20.11
C ILE A 172 6.06 -8.38 20.35
N ASP A 173 5.02 -8.37 19.50
CA ASP A 173 3.84 -9.23 19.66
C ASP A 173 4.22 -10.71 19.74
N LYS A 174 5.13 -11.17 18.88
CA LYS A 174 5.62 -12.56 18.89
C LYS A 174 6.37 -12.89 20.17
N THR A 175 7.21 -11.97 20.64
CA THR A 175 8.05 -12.15 21.84
C THR A 175 7.20 -12.13 23.11
N GLU A 176 6.20 -11.24 23.18
CA GLU A 176 5.22 -11.20 24.27
C GLU A 176 4.44 -12.51 24.34
N ASN A 177 3.89 -12.97 23.21
CA ASN A 177 3.16 -14.23 23.15
C ASN A 177 4.02 -15.43 23.54
N ALA A 178 5.30 -15.46 23.16
CA ALA A 178 6.24 -16.50 23.55
C ALA A 178 6.54 -16.45 25.06
N MET A 179 6.74 -15.25 25.61
CA MET A 179 7.01 -15.02 27.04
C MET A 179 5.83 -15.44 27.92
N TRP A 180 4.59 -15.16 27.49
CA TRP A 180 3.37 -15.56 28.19
C TRP A 180 3.21 -17.08 28.29
N LYS A 181 3.63 -17.81 27.24
CA LYS A 181 3.55 -19.28 27.19
C LYS A 181 4.72 -19.99 27.89
N GLU A 182 5.82 -19.29 28.14
CA GLU A 182 7.04 -19.86 28.72
C GLU A 182 6.92 -20.12 30.23
N GLN A 183 7.27 -21.35 30.64
CA GLN A 183 7.19 -21.82 32.02
C GLN A 183 8.55 -21.72 32.72
N GLN A 184 9.66 -21.84 31.98
CA GLN A 184 11.01 -21.81 32.54
C GLN A 184 11.42 -20.38 32.92
N PRO A 185 11.68 -20.07 34.21
CA PRO A 185 11.95 -18.69 34.64
C PRO A 185 13.14 -18.04 33.92
N LYS A 186 14.20 -18.80 33.66
CA LYS A 186 15.40 -18.31 32.96
C LYS A 186 15.08 -17.85 31.53
N LYS A 187 14.35 -18.68 30.76
CA LYS A 187 13.96 -18.34 29.38
C LYS A 187 12.96 -17.20 29.35
N LYS A 188 12.03 -17.16 30.31
CA LYS A 188 11.09 -16.04 30.45
C LYS A 188 11.82 -14.71 30.72
N PHE A 189 12.85 -14.73 31.55
CA PHE A 189 13.70 -13.56 31.79
C PHE A 189 14.45 -13.12 30.52
N GLU A 190 15.05 -14.05 29.77
CA GLU A 190 15.70 -13.75 28.48
C GLU A 190 14.75 -13.11 27.46
N LEU A 191 13.52 -13.64 27.35
CA LEU A 191 12.48 -13.07 26.47
C LEU A 191 12.06 -11.67 26.91
N HIS A 192 11.91 -11.43 28.22
CA HIS A 192 11.59 -10.12 28.76
C HIS A 192 12.69 -9.08 28.51
N THR A 193 13.97 -9.47 28.60
CA THR A 193 15.09 -8.57 28.25
C THR A 193 15.03 -8.17 26.77
N ARG A 194 14.84 -9.13 25.86
CA ARG A 194 14.67 -8.86 24.42
C ARG A 194 13.46 -7.98 24.13
N LEU A 195 12.35 -8.22 24.82
CA LEU A 195 11.14 -7.42 24.69
C LEU A 195 11.41 -5.94 25.01
N ARG A 196 12.11 -5.66 26.12
CA ARG A 196 12.51 -4.29 26.49
C ARG A 196 13.43 -3.66 25.45
N GLU A 197 14.36 -4.42 24.89
CA GLU A 197 15.24 -3.92 23.81
C GLU A 197 14.44 -3.53 22.56
N TYR A 198 13.45 -4.34 22.16
CA TYR A 198 12.58 -4.02 21.02
C TYR A 198 11.68 -2.82 21.30
N GLN A 199 11.10 -2.73 22.50
CA GLN A 199 10.28 -1.59 22.92
C GLN A 199 11.09 -0.28 22.90
N LYS A 200 12.32 -0.30 23.41
CA LYS A 200 13.20 0.87 23.37
C LYS A 200 13.51 1.30 21.92
N LYS A 201 13.89 0.37 21.06
CA LYS A 201 14.14 0.67 19.63
C LYS A 201 12.90 1.22 18.92
N LEU A 202 11.71 0.72 19.27
CA LEU A 202 10.45 1.22 18.75
C LEU A 202 10.21 2.67 19.17
N GLU A 203 10.44 3.01 20.44
CA GLU A 203 10.34 4.38 20.94
C GLU A 203 11.34 5.30 20.25
N ASP A 204 12.59 4.86 20.10
CA ASP A 204 13.66 5.63 19.44
C ASP A 204 13.27 5.96 17.98
N LEU A 205 12.76 4.98 17.22
CA LEU A 205 12.29 5.18 15.85
C LEU A 205 11.05 6.08 15.76
N LYS A 206 10.09 5.95 16.69
CA LYS A 206 8.85 6.75 16.67
C LYS A 206 9.10 8.24 16.90
N HIS A 207 10.09 8.58 17.74
CA HIS A 207 10.40 9.96 18.12
C HIS A 207 11.63 10.55 17.41
N GLY A 208 12.19 9.85 16.42
CA GLY A 208 13.41 10.29 15.72
C GLY A 208 14.64 10.42 16.63
N LYS A 209 14.66 9.71 17.78
CA LYS A 209 15.78 9.70 18.72
C LYS A 209 16.72 8.55 18.36
N SER A 210 17.42 8.66 17.24
CA SER A 210 18.54 7.76 16.93
C SER A 210 19.89 8.44 17.16
#